data_AF-A0A945FZ99-F1
#
_entry.id   AF-A0A945FZ99-F1
#
_cell.length_a   1.000
_cell.length_b   1.000
_cell.length_c   1.000
_cell.angle_alpha   90.00
_cell.angle_beta   90.00
_cell.angle_gamma   90.00
#
_symmetry.space_group_name_H-M   'P 1'
#
loop_
_entity.id
_entity.type
_entity.pdbx_description
1 polymer ?
#
loop_
_entity_poly.entity_id
_entity_poly.type
_entity_poly.pdbx_seq_one_letter_code
_entity_poly.pdbx_strand_id
1 'polypeptide(L)'
;MKIVISPLSLANKMIDKYNANYIISILSPGALFPVFNNIKDEDHLKLSFNDIISPRQNLIEPSLEHVKSIINFSKRCDKSDTLLIHCYAGISRSTAAALILYSYYKNNLSADSMATELMSLSPCANPNSLLLAFGDRVIGNKNTLMQCHILLKRPKLAYENEPFILNC
;
A
#
# COMPACT_ATOMS: atom_id res chain seq x y z
N MET A 1 -10.11 -7.80 -8.02
CA MET A 1 -8.68 -8.05 -7.76
C MET A 1 -8.47 -8.14 -6.26
N LYS A 2 -7.64 -9.10 -5.81
CA LYS A 2 -7.31 -9.24 -4.39
C LYS A 2 -6.00 -8.51 -4.08
N ILE A 3 -6.00 -7.62 -3.09
CA ILE A 3 -4.78 -6.95 -2.61
C ILE A 3 -4.42 -7.51 -1.23
N VAL A 4 -3.26 -8.15 -1.12
CA VAL A 4 -2.70 -8.64 0.14
C VAL A 4 -1.69 -7.63 0.64
N ILE A 5 -1.85 -7.15 1.88
CA ILE A 5 -0.93 -6.22 2.52
C ILE A 5 -0.13 -7.01 3.56
N SER A 6 1.19 -6.85 3.58
CA SER A 6 2.08 -7.60 4.48
C SER A 6 3.25 -6.75 4.98
N PRO A 7 3.83 -7.04 6.16
CA PRO A 7 5.21 -6.66 6.46
C PRO A 7 6.19 -7.46 5.61
N LEU A 8 7.43 -6.98 5.50
CA LEU A 8 8.50 -7.61 4.72
C LEU A 8 8.83 -9.00 5.28
N SER A 9 8.84 -9.16 6.60
CA SER A 9 9.11 -10.41 7.33
C SER A 9 8.18 -11.56 6.91
N LEU A 10 6.95 -11.25 6.48
CA LEU A 10 5.93 -12.22 6.09
C LEU A 10 5.65 -12.24 4.59
N ALA A 11 6.31 -11.40 3.79
CA ALA A 11 6.01 -11.23 2.38
C ALA A 11 6.10 -12.57 1.60
N ASN A 12 7.20 -13.30 1.71
CA ASN A 12 7.35 -14.59 1.02
C ASN A 12 6.26 -15.60 1.41
N LYS A 13 5.96 -15.71 2.71
CA LYS A 13 4.90 -16.58 3.22
C LYS A 13 3.53 -16.21 2.63
N MET A 14 3.25 -14.91 2.48
CA MET A 14 1.98 -14.42 1.94
C MET A 14 1.89 -14.57 0.42
N ILE A 15 3.03 -14.48 -0.29
CA ILE A 15 3.11 -14.82 -1.72
C ILE A 15 2.67 -16.27 -1.94
N ASP A 16 3.28 -17.20 -1.20
CA ASP A 16 2.96 -18.63 -1.32
C ASP A 16 1.51 -18.91 -0.87
N LYS A 17 1.08 -18.35 0.26
CA LYS A 17 -0.25 -18.59 0.84
C LYS A 17 -1.39 -18.15 -0.09
N TYR A 18 -1.22 -17.02 -0.78
CA TYR A 18 -2.28 -16.44 -1.59
C TYR A 18 -2.06 -16.59 -3.09
N ASN A 19 -1.00 -17.30 -3.51
CA ASN A 19 -0.58 -17.43 -4.90
C ASN A 19 -0.48 -16.05 -5.57
N ALA A 20 0.23 -15.11 -4.93
CA ALA A 20 0.37 -13.76 -5.45
C ALA A 20 1.12 -13.77 -6.80
N ASN A 21 0.53 -13.11 -7.79
CA ASN A 21 1.06 -13.05 -9.16
C ASN A 21 1.94 -11.81 -9.36
N TYR A 22 1.60 -10.72 -8.66
CA TYR A 22 2.22 -9.41 -8.79
C TYR A 22 2.62 -8.87 -7.44
N ILE A 23 3.79 -8.23 -7.36
CA ILE A 23 4.34 -7.71 -6.11
C ILE A 23 4.67 -6.24 -6.24
N ILE A 24 4.30 -5.45 -5.23
CA ILE A 24 4.80 -4.09 -5.01
C ILE A 24 5.60 -4.08 -3.70
N SER A 25 6.90 -3.84 -3.80
CA SER A 25 7.78 -3.64 -2.64
C SER A 25 8.08 -2.16 -2.47
N ILE A 26 7.82 -1.63 -1.27
CA ILE A 26 8.13 -0.24 -0.93
C ILE A 26 9.10 -0.21 0.25
N LEU A 27 10.36 0.10 -0.01
CA LEU A 27 11.43 0.12 0.98
C LEU A 27 12.14 1.47 1.02
N SER A 28 12.87 1.73 2.09
CA SER A 28 13.67 2.95 2.21
C SER A 28 14.90 2.88 1.30
N PRO A 29 15.45 4.02 0.83
CA PRO A 29 16.71 4.06 0.09
C PRO A 29 17.83 3.32 0.84
N GLY A 30 18.61 2.54 0.11
CA GLY A 30 19.68 1.70 0.65
C GLY A 30 19.25 0.31 1.14
N ALA A 31 17.94 0.04 1.26
CA ALA A 31 17.46 -1.30 1.55
C ALA A 31 17.55 -2.21 0.31
N LEU A 32 17.93 -3.48 0.53
CA LEU A 32 17.90 -4.49 -0.52
C LEU A 32 16.46 -4.98 -0.73
N PHE A 33 16.01 -5.01 -1.98
CA PHE A 33 14.74 -5.62 -2.33
C PHE A 33 14.86 -7.15 -2.27
N PRO A 34 13.89 -7.86 -1.65
CA PRO A 34 13.87 -9.31 -1.67
C PRO A 34 13.70 -9.83 -3.11
N VAL A 35 14.27 -11.00 -3.38
CA VAL A 35 13.99 -11.77 -4.59
C VAL A 35 13.03 -12.89 -4.22
N PHE A 36 11.95 -13.04 -4.99
CA PHE A 36 10.94 -14.07 -4.77
C PHE A 36 11.03 -15.09 -5.90
N ASN A 37 11.26 -16.37 -5.57
CA ASN A 37 11.63 -17.41 -6.55
C ASN A 37 10.60 -17.60 -7.69
N ASN A 38 9.32 -17.35 -7.43
CA ASN A 38 8.22 -17.57 -8.39
C ASN A 38 7.68 -16.29 -9.02
N ILE A 39 8.36 -15.16 -8.82
CA ILE A 39 7.92 -13.86 -9.33
C ILE A 39 8.95 -13.38 -10.34
N LYS A 40 8.49 -13.10 -11.57
CA LYS A 40 9.35 -12.49 -12.58
C LYS A 40 9.67 -11.05 -12.19
N ASP A 41 10.83 -10.56 -12.60
CA ASP A 41 11.22 -9.17 -12.31
C ASP A 41 10.21 -8.15 -12.90
N GLU A 42 9.64 -8.46 -14.07
CA GLU A 42 8.57 -7.64 -14.67
C GLU A 42 7.31 -7.59 -13.78
N ASP A 43 7.01 -8.63 -13.01
CA ASP A 43 5.85 -8.73 -12.11
C ASP A 43 6.18 -8.25 -10.69
N HIS A 44 7.30 -7.54 -10.53
CA HIS A 44 7.78 -7.00 -9.26
C HIS A 44 8.11 -5.51 -9.36
N LEU A 45 7.16 -4.65 -9.00
CA LEU A 45 7.41 -3.22 -8.85
C LEU A 45 8.21 -2.94 -7.57
N LYS A 46 9.37 -2.29 -7.72
CA LYS A 46 10.25 -1.88 -6.61
C LYS A 46 10.26 -0.36 -6.49
N LEU A 47 9.80 0.16 -5.36
CA LEU A 47 9.74 1.60 -5.08
C LEU A 47 10.63 1.93 -3.88
N SER A 48 11.45 2.97 -4.01
CA SER A 48 12.43 3.37 -3.00
C SER A 48 12.17 4.79 -2.50
N PHE A 49 11.56 4.90 -1.32
CA PHE A 49 11.36 6.18 -0.62
C PHE A 49 11.16 5.96 0.89
N ASN A 50 11.54 6.95 1.69
CA ASN A 50 11.45 6.95 3.14
C ASN A 50 9.99 7.08 3.60
N ASP A 51 9.68 6.48 4.74
CA ASP A 51 8.36 6.57 5.38
C ASP A 51 8.19 7.89 6.14
N ILE A 52 8.12 8.99 5.38
CA ILE A 52 7.99 10.34 5.92
C ILE A 52 6.74 11.02 5.37
N ILE A 53 6.17 11.91 6.18
CA ILE A 53 4.94 12.65 5.86
C ILE A 53 5.21 14.13 5.52
N SER A 54 6.47 14.55 5.59
CA SER A 54 6.93 15.87 5.20
C SER A 54 8.39 15.79 4.73
N PRO A 55 8.82 16.65 3.80
CA PRO A 55 10.21 16.69 3.32
C PRO A 55 11.20 16.86 4.48
N ARG A 56 12.30 16.12 4.42
CA ARG A 56 13.39 16.17 5.39
C ARG A 56 14.72 16.08 4.67
N GLN A 57 15.72 16.79 5.18
CA GLN A 57 17.05 16.80 4.60
C GLN A 57 17.60 15.36 4.49
N ASN A 58 18.18 15.04 3.32
CA ASN A 58 18.79 13.75 3.00
C ASN A 58 17.84 12.53 2.99
N LEU A 59 16.52 12.74 3.02
CA LEU A 59 15.53 11.66 2.87
C LEU A 59 14.76 11.84 1.56
N ILE A 60 14.34 10.74 0.96
CA ILE A 60 13.50 10.73 -0.24
C ILE A 60 12.05 10.56 0.18
N GLU A 61 11.20 11.54 -0.07
CA GLU A 61 9.77 11.48 0.22
C GLU A 61 8.96 10.70 -0.82
N PRO A 62 7.73 10.25 -0.46
CA PRO A 62 6.70 9.89 -1.43
C PRO A 62 6.50 11.00 -2.48
N SER A 63 6.04 10.64 -3.69
CA SER A 63 5.86 11.58 -4.79
C SER A 63 4.65 11.21 -5.66
N LEU A 64 4.21 12.13 -6.52
CA LEU A 64 3.18 11.85 -7.53
C LEU A 64 3.57 10.71 -8.47
N GLU A 65 4.86 10.61 -8.84
CA GLU A 65 5.34 9.55 -9.73
C GLU A 65 5.30 8.17 -9.07
N HIS A 66 5.53 8.09 -7.75
CA HIS A 66 5.32 6.84 -7.01
C HIS A 66 3.86 6.37 -7.10
N VAL A 67 2.89 7.27 -6.91
CA VAL A 67 1.46 6.95 -7.02
C VAL A 67 1.10 6.51 -8.44
N LYS A 68 1.56 7.24 -9.47
CA LYS A 68 1.33 6.87 -10.87
C LYS A 68 1.92 5.49 -11.19
N SER A 69 3.11 5.19 -10.68
CA SER A 69 3.77 3.89 -10.87
C SER A 69 2.96 2.76 -10.24
N ILE A 70 2.44 2.95 -9.01
CA ILE A 70 1.56 2.00 -8.32
C ILE A 70 0.31 1.71 -9.15
N ILE A 71 -0.39 2.75 -9.60
CA ILE A 71 -1.63 2.62 -10.39
C ILE A 71 -1.35 2.02 -11.77
N ASN A 72 -0.28 2.42 -12.45
CA ASN A 72 0.06 1.89 -13.77
C ASN A 72 0.46 0.43 -13.71
N PHE A 73 1.18 0.03 -12.66
CA PHE A 73 1.54 -1.37 -12.45
C PHE A 73 0.30 -2.23 -12.17
N SER A 74 -0.63 -1.76 -11.32
CA SER A 74 -1.83 -2.54 -10.98
C SER A 74 -2.77 -2.77 -12.16
N LYS A 75 -2.71 -1.93 -13.22
CA LYS A 75 -3.49 -2.13 -14.46
C LYS A 75 -3.12 -3.41 -15.22
N ARG A 76 -1.99 -4.03 -14.91
CA ARG A 76 -1.58 -5.32 -15.46
C ARG A 76 -2.25 -6.51 -14.77
N CYS A 77 -2.82 -6.29 -13.58
CA CYS A 77 -3.52 -7.32 -12.82
C CYS A 77 -4.96 -7.47 -13.32
N ASP A 78 -5.36 -8.70 -13.64
CA ASP A 78 -6.75 -9.04 -13.90
C ASP A 78 -7.57 -9.12 -12.59
N LYS A 79 -8.90 -9.16 -12.72
CA LYS A 79 -9.79 -9.22 -11.56
C LYS A 79 -9.58 -10.45 -10.68
N SER A 80 -9.16 -11.57 -11.26
CA SER A 80 -8.87 -12.83 -10.59
C SER A 80 -7.50 -12.86 -9.91
N ASP A 81 -6.61 -11.94 -10.26
CA ASP A 81 -5.23 -11.97 -9.78
C ASP A 81 -5.11 -11.50 -8.33
N THR A 82 -4.01 -11.93 -7.72
CA THR A 82 -3.60 -11.50 -6.39
C THR A 82 -2.37 -10.61 -6.47
N LEU A 83 -2.53 -9.37 -6.03
CA LEU A 83 -1.46 -8.38 -5.87
C LEU A 83 -1.01 -8.37 -4.41
N LEU A 84 0.28 -8.57 -4.15
CA LEU A 84 0.85 -8.39 -2.81
C LEU A 84 1.59 -7.06 -2.73
N ILE A 85 1.30 -6.27 -1.70
CA ILE A 85 1.97 -5.00 -1.42
C ILE A 85 2.61 -5.10 -0.04
N HIS A 86 3.91 -4.89 0.04
CA HIS A 86 4.60 -4.87 1.31
C HIS A 86 5.50 -3.65 1.46
N CYS A 87 5.74 -3.28 2.71
CA CYS A 87 6.82 -2.40 3.11
C CYS A 87 7.56 -3.06 4.26
N TYR A 88 8.36 -2.32 5.03
CA TYR A 88 9.06 -2.91 6.18
C TYR A 88 8.07 -3.50 7.20
N ALA A 89 7.20 -2.65 7.77
CA ALA A 89 6.30 -3.02 8.87
C ALA A 89 4.86 -3.38 8.42
N GLY A 90 4.49 -3.17 7.16
CA GLY A 90 3.11 -3.42 6.71
C GLY A 90 2.06 -2.43 7.26
N ILE A 91 2.49 -1.32 7.86
CA ILE A 91 1.62 -0.37 8.59
C ILE A 91 1.30 0.90 7.78
N SER A 92 2.32 1.51 7.16
CA SER A 92 2.24 2.86 6.61
C SER A 92 2.30 2.92 5.08
N ARG A 93 3.48 2.72 4.46
CA ARG A 93 3.65 2.83 3.00
C ARG A 93 2.81 1.84 2.20
N SER A 94 2.85 0.55 2.55
CA SER A 94 2.09 -0.49 1.85
C SER A 94 0.58 -0.33 2.03
N THR A 95 0.14 0.04 3.23
CA THR A 95 -1.27 0.33 3.54
C THR A 95 -1.77 1.53 2.74
N ALA A 96 -0.97 2.60 2.63
CA ALA A 96 -1.32 3.76 1.81
C ALA A 96 -1.42 3.40 0.33
N ALA A 97 -0.45 2.66 -0.22
CA ALA A 97 -0.50 2.18 -1.59
C ALA A 97 -1.73 1.30 -1.87
N ALA A 98 -2.07 0.40 -0.94
CA ALA A 98 -3.24 -0.45 -1.04
C ALA A 98 -4.55 0.35 -0.99
N LEU A 99 -4.67 1.34 -0.10
CA LEU A 99 -5.82 2.24 -0.02
C LEU A 99 -6.00 3.07 -1.29
N ILE A 100 -4.91 3.56 -1.90
CA ILE A 100 -4.93 4.28 -3.17
C ILE A 100 -5.52 3.39 -4.26
N LEU A 101 -5.04 2.14 -4.39
CA LEU A 101 -5.58 1.20 -5.36
C LEU A 101 -7.03 0.83 -5.05
N TYR A 102 -7.35 0.61 -3.77
CA TYR A 102 -8.70 0.30 -3.33
C TYR A 102 -9.69 1.40 -3.75
N SER A 103 -9.33 2.67 -3.50
CA SER A 103 -10.12 3.84 -3.90
C SER A 103 -10.13 4.07 -5.41
N TYR A 104 -9.06 3.70 -6.13
CA TYR A 104 -8.99 3.78 -7.58
C TYR A 104 -9.92 2.78 -8.28
N TYR A 105 -10.01 1.53 -7.79
CA TYR A 105 -10.83 0.49 -8.41
C TYR A 105 -12.28 0.48 -7.92
N LYS A 106 -12.53 0.83 -6.65
CA LYS A 106 -13.90 0.97 -6.12
C LYS A 106 -14.34 2.42 -6.15
N ASN A 107 -15.04 2.77 -7.24
CA ASN A 107 -15.64 4.08 -7.41
C ASN A 107 -16.62 4.43 -6.27
N ASN A 108 -16.65 5.71 -5.89
CA ASN A 108 -17.61 6.28 -4.93
C ASN A 108 -17.56 5.73 -3.49
N LEU A 109 -16.42 5.18 -3.05
CA LEU A 109 -16.23 4.88 -1.63
C LEU A 109 -16.18 6.15 -0.79
N SER A 110 -16.92 6.19 0.32
CA SER A 110 -16.80 7.26 1.31
C SER A 110 -15.56 7.05 2.19
N ALA A 111 -15.05 8.14 2.76
CA ALA A 111 -13.95 8.10 3.72
C ALA A 111 -14.29 7.22 4.93
N ASP A 112 -15.51 7.35 5.47
CA ASP A 112 -15.98 6.57 6.62
C ASP A 112 -16.05 5.07 6.35
N SER A 113 -16.53 4.66 5.18
CA SER A 113 -16.62 3.24 4.83
C SER A 113 -15.23 2.62 4.67
N MET A 114 -14.30 3.32 3.99
CA MET A 114 -12.90 2.89 3.90
C MET A 114 -12.21 2.81 5.26
N ALA A 115 -12.41 3.81 6.12
CA ALA A 115 -11.81 3.83 7.45
C ALA A 115 -12.35 2.69 8.32
N THR A 116 -13.66 2.46 8.29
CA THR A 116 -14.32 1.37 9.03
C THR A 116 -13.82 0.00 8.59
N GLU A 117 -13.79 -0.24 7.28
CA GLU A 117 -13.30 -1.50 6.72
C GLU A 117 -11.83 -1.71 7.08
N LEU A 118 -10.98 -0.71 6.86
CA LEU A 118 -9.56 -0.82 7.21
C LEU A 118 -9.32 -1.10 8.68
N MET A 119 -10.02 -0.41 9.60
CA MET A 119 -9.89 -0.63 11.03
C MET A 119 -10.34 -2.03 11.46
N SER A 120 -11.38 -2.58 10.80
CA SER A 120 -11.83 -3.96 11.06
C SER A 120 -10.82 -5.00 10.60
N LEU A 121 -10.08 -4.72 9.53
CA LEU A 121 -9.09 -5.63 8.96
C LEU A 121 -7.71 -5.49 9.62
N SER A 122 -7.33 -4.28 10.01
CA SER A 122 -6.03 -3.96 10.58
C SER A 122 -6.12 -2.81 11.60
N PRO A 123 -6.24 -3.12 12.90
CA PRO A 123 -6.33 -2.10 13.95
C PRO A 123 -5.09 -1.23 14.14
N CYS A 124 -3.93 -1.65 13.62
CA CYS A 124 -2.68 -0.87 13.66
C CYS A 124 -2.37 -0.16 12.34
N ALA A 125 -3.26 -0.22 11.34
CA ALA A 125 -3.08 0.50 10.08
C ALA A 125 -2.91 2.01 10.32
N ASN A 126 -1.81 2.57 9.81
CA ASN A 126 -1.54 4.00 9.89
C ASN A 126 -0.89 4.46 8.58
N PRO A 127 -1.68 4.57 7.49
CA PRO A 127 -1.17 4.79 6.15
C PRO A 127 -0.40 6.11 6.03
N ASN A 128 0.67 6.12 5.24
CA ASN A 128 1.47 7.31 4.97
C ASN A 128 0.61 8.44 4.36
N SER A 129 0.37 9.50 5.14
CA SER A 129 -0.54 10.58 4.76
C SER A 129 -0.05 11.40 3.56
N LEU A 130 1.26 11.56 3.38
CA LEU A 130 1.79 12.28 2.22
C LEU A 130 1.55 11.49 0.92
N LEU A 131 1.74 10.17 0.94
CA LEU A 131 1.41 9.32 -0.20
C LEU A 131 -0.10 9.33 -0.50
N LEU A 132 -0.95 9.31 0.53
CA LEU A 132 -2.41 9.42 0.35
C LEU A 132 -2.82 10.77 -0.27
N ALA A 133 -2.22 11.88 0.16
CA ALA A 133 -2.46 13.20 -0.42
C ALA A 133 -2.08 13.25 -1.91
N PHE A 134 -0.99 12.59 -2.30
CA PHE A 134 -0.66 12.42 -3.72
C PHE A 134 -1.65 11.49 -4.43
N GLY A 135 -2.14 10.44 -3.77
CA GLY A 135 -3.24 9.59 -4.22
C GLY A 135 -4.49 10.38 -4.61
N ASP A 136 -4.97 11.24 -3.70
CA ASP A 136 -6.15 12.08 -3.93
C ASP A 136 -5.98 12.99 -5.15
N ARG A 137 -4.78 13.55 -5.34
CA ARG A 137 -4.46 14.39 -6.49
C ARG A 137 -4.44 13.62 -7.81
N VAL A 138 -3.87 12.41 -7.83
CA VAL A 138 -3.76 11.60 -9.04
C VAL A 138 -5.11 11.02 -9.47
N ILE A 139 -5.93 10.58 -8.51
CA ILE A 139 -7.24 9.95 -8.80
C ILE A 139 -8.35 11.00 -8.97
N GLY A 140 -8.20 12.19 -8.38
CA GLY A 140 -9.23 13.24 -8.41
C GLY A 140 -10.33 13.05 -7.35
N ASN A 141 -10.06 12.28 -6.28
CA ASN A 141 -11.05 11.86 -5.27
C ASN A 141 -11.36 12.91 -4.20
N LYS A 142 -11.31 14.21 -4.50
CA LYS A 142 -11.76 15.30 -3.60
C LYS A 142 -11.28 15.19 -2.13
N ASN A 143 -10.05 14.70 -1.90
CA ASN A 143 -9.45 14.46 -0.57
C ASN A 143 -10.05 13.30 0.25
N THR A 144 -10.77 12.36 -0.36
CA THR A 144 -11.39 11.23 0.36
C THR A 144 -10.35 10.33 1.04
N LEU A 145 -9.17 10.09 0.44
CA LEU A 145 -8.13 9.29 1.08
C LEU A 145 -7.57 9.98 2.32
N MET A 146 -7.34 11.29 2.25
CA MET A 146 -6.92 12.08 3.41
C MET A 146 -7.98 12.15 4.50
N GLN A 147 -9.26 12.26 4.15
CA GLN A 147 -10.36 12.18 5.11
C GLN A 147 -10.39 10.80 5.79
N CYS A 148 -10.21 9.71 5.04
CA CYS A 148 -10.09 8.37 5.59
C CYS A 148 -8.95 8.31 6.62
N HIS A 149 -7.76 8.82 6.29
CA HIS A 149 -6.63 8.86 7.22
C HIS A 149 -6.95 9.58 8.53
N ILE A 150 -7.65 10.71 8.49
CA ILE A 150 -8.06 11.47 9.67
C ILE A 150 -9.03 10.66 10.56
N LEU A 151 -9.85 9.80 9.96
CA LEU A 151 -10.83 8.96 10.66
C LEU A 151 -10.21 7.74 11.36
N LEU A 152 -9.01 7.30 10.97
CA LEU A 152 -8.29 6.17 11.58
C LEU A 152 -7.74 6.46 13.01
N LYS A 153 -8.46 7.28 13.78
CA LYS A 153 -8.02 7.83 15.08
C LYS A 153 -7.47 6.74 15.99
N ARG A 154 -6.22 6.94 16.45
CA ARG A 154 -5.49 6.11 17.42
C ARG A 154 -5.26 4.67 16.94
N PRO A 155 -4.43 4.46 15.90
CA PRO A 155 -4.02 3.12 15.53
C PRO A 155 -3.38 2.42 16.73
N LYS A 156 -3.67 1.13 16.89
CA LYS A 156 -3.01 0.30 17.92
C LYS A 156 -1.50 0.30 17.65
N LEU A 157 -0.70 0.51 18.69
CA LEU A 157 0.75 0.42 18.57
C LEU A 157 1.16 -1.01 18.21
N ALA A 158 2.00 -1.15 17.20
CA ALA A 158 2.56 -2.42 16.74
C ALA A 158 3.93 -2.18 16.09
N TYR A 159 4.82 -3.17 16.18
CA TYR A 159 6.13 -3.14 15.49
C TYR A 159 5.97 -3.44 14.00
N GLU A 160 5.12 -4.42 13.68
CA GLU A 160 4.69 -4.78 12.34
C GLU A 160 3.22 -5.19 12.37
N ASN A 161 2.59 -5.16 11.20
CA ASN A 161 1.19 -5.49 11.01
C ASN A 161 1.00 -6.99 10.78
N GLU A 162 -0.15 -7.52 11.19
CA GLU A 162 -0.61 -8.80 10.67
C GLU A 162 -1.06 -8.64 9.22
N PRO A 163 -0.74 -9.58 8.31
CA PRO A 163 -1.18 -9.48 6.93
C PRO A 163 -2.71 -9.46 6.81
N PHE A 164 -3.22 -8.57 5.97
CA PHE A 164 -4.66 -8.40 5.73
C PHE A 164 -4.96 -8.20 4.25
N ILE A 165 -6.25 -8.24 3.89
CA ILE A 165 -6.68 -8.24 2.48
C ILE A 165 -7.71 -7.14 2.23
N LEU A 166 -7.53 -6.39 1.14
CA LEU A 166 -8.56 -5.56 0.54
C LEU A 166 -9.03 -6.18 -0.78
N ASN A 167 -10.35 -6.28 -0.99
CA ASN A 167 -10.92 -6.84 -2.20
C ASN A 167 -11.47 -5.73 -3.09
N CYS A 168 -10.81 -5.46 -4.21
CA CYS A 168 -11.22 -4.49 -5.23
C CYS A 168 -12.23 -5.08 -6.21
#